data_AF-A0A9P6BF56-F1
#
_entry.id   AF-A0A9P6BF56-F1
#
_cell.length_a   1.000
_cell.length_b   1.000
_cell.length_c   1.000
_cell.angle_alpha   90.00
_cell.angle_beta   90.00
_cell.angle_gamma   90.00
#
_symmetry.space_group_name_H-M   'P 1'
#
loop_
_entity.id
_entity.type
_entity.pdbx_description
1 polymer ?
#
loop_
_entity_poly.entity_id
_entity_poly.type
_entity_poly.pdbx_seq_one_letter_code
_entity_poly.pdbx_strand_id
1 'polypeptide(L)'
;MEPSQVFAAQLLDTLPEAEIAEIQRRQNEMSLSLQKASSSLSALNEFSTVKWAALSPKFDAHTKLIKELQGDLEYIFRKIRTIKAKLNLPNREEDDDEEEGVKPVEVGDRNDTGDEREGEQVAATTDPTLEQ
;
A
#
# COMPACT_ATOMS: atom_id res chain seq x y z
N MET A 1 10.28 -50.75 40.34
CA MET A 1 10.13 -49.49 39.59
C MET A 1 8.81 -48.89 39.98
N GLU A 2 8.77 -47.60 40.27
CA GLU A 2 7.52 -46.87 40.50
C GLU A 2 6.62 -46.98 39.26
N PRO A 3 5.29 -47.14 39.40
CA PRO A 3 4.36 -47.24 38.27
C PRO A 3 4.46 -46.07 37.29
N SER A 4 4.76 -44.88 37.82
CA SER A 4 4.97 -43.65 37.04
C SER A 4 6.21 -43.72 36.13
N GLN A 5 7.28 -44.38 36.57
CA GLN A 5 8.49 -44.57 35.75
C GLN A 5 8.25 -45.55 34.59
N VAL A 6 7.47 -46.60 34.82
CA VAL A 6 7.13 -47.58 33.77
C VAL A 6 6.25 -46.94 32.70
N PHE A 7 5.27 -46.12 33.11
CA PHE A 7 4.43 -45.36 32.20
C PHE A 7 5.22 -44.34 31.37
N ALA A 8 6.09 -43.56 32.02
CA ALA A 8 6.94 -42.60 31.32
C ALA A 8 7.90 -43.28 30.33
N ALA A 9 8.44 -44.45 30.68
CA ALA A 9 9.31 -45.23 29.80
C ALA A 9 8.56 -45.81 28.61
N GLN A 10 7.35 -46.37 28.81
CA GLN A 10 6.51 -46.85 27.71
C GLN A 10 6.08 -45.71 26.78
N LEU A 11 5.73 -44.54 27.34
CA LEU A 11 5.36 -43.37 26.55
C LEU A 11 6.55 -42.86 25.70
N LEU A 12 7.76 -42.88 26.25
CA LEU A 12 8.98 -42.52 25.54
C LEU A 12 9.32 -43.51 24.42
N ASP A 13 9.09 -44.80 24.66
CA ASP A 13 9.30 -45.86 23.66
C ASP A 13 8.28 -45.80 22.50
N THR A 14 7.08 -45.28 22.78
CA THR A 14 6.05 -45.04 21.76
C THR A 14 6.25 -43.74 20.97
N LEU A 15 7.17 -42.86 21.38
CA LEU A 15 7.46 -41.62 20.67
C LEU A 15 8.52 -41.90 19.59
N PRO A 16 8.17 -41.81 18.30
CA PRO A 16 9.14 -42.02 17.23
C PRO A 16 10.13 -40.85 17.20
N GLU A 17 11.34 -41.06 17.73
CA GLU A 17 12.44 -40.09 17.77
C GLU A 17 12.72 -39.45 16.40
N ALA A 18 12.51 -40.22 15.32
CA ALA A 18 12.65 -39.74 13.95
C ALA A 18 11.65 -38.63 13.58
N GLU A 19 10.41 -38.71 14.06
CA GLU A 19 9.39 -37.68 13.81
C GLU A 19 9.68 -36.42 14.62
N ILE A 20 10.17 -36.56 15.85
CA ILE A 20 10.59 -35.43 16.69
C ILE A 20 11.75 -34.68 16.02
N ALA A 21 12.76 -35.43 15.53
CA ALA A 21 13.89 -34.84 14.81
C ALA A 21 13.45 -34.12 13.54
N GLU A 22 12.46 -34.66 12.82
CA GLU A 22 11.90 -34.03 11.62
C GLU A 22 11.10 -32.76 11.95
N ILE A 23 10.32 -32.76 13.03
CA ILE A 23 9.64 -31.56 13.54
C ILE A 23 10.66 -30.50 13.90
N GLN A 24 11.73 -30.86 14.63
CA GLN A 24 12.78 -29.92 15.01
C GLN A 24 13.50 -29.35 13.79
N ARG A 25 13.78 -30.17 12.77
CA ARG A 25 14.34 -29.72 11.49
C ARG A 25 13.45 -28.68 10.83
N ARG A 26 12.15 -28.98 10.69
CA ARG A 26 11.16 -28.06 10.09
C ARG A 26 11.02 -26.77 10.87
N GLN A 27 11.03 -26.83 12.20
CA GLN A 27 10.97 -25.65 13.05
C GLN A 27 12.21 -24.76 12.87
N ASN A 28 13.40 -25.35 12.75
CA ASN A 28 14.63 -24.61 12.47
C ASN A 28 14.58 -23.93 11.08
N GLU A 29 14.10 -24.65 10.06
CA GLU A 29 13.92 -24.09 8.71
C GLU A 29 12.91 -22.94 8.69
N MET A 30 11.79 -23.10 9.39
CA MET A 30 10.79 -22.05 9.54
C MET A 30 11.35 -20.85 10.29
N SER A 31 12.10 -21.06 11.36
CA SER A 31 12.75 -20.00 12.14
C SER A 31 13.72 -19.20 11.27
N LEU A 32 14.58 -19.87 10.51
CA LEU A 32 15.49 -19.24 9.55
C LEU A 32 14.74 -18.45 8.47
N SER A 33 13.67 -19.02 7.92
CA SER A 33 12.83 -18.36 6.93
C SER A 33 12.19 -17.08 7.49
N LEU A 34 11.65 -17.13 8.71
CA LEU A 34 11.06 -15.99 9.39
C LEU A 34 12.10 -14.90 9.69
N GLN A 35 13.30 -15.26 10.13
CA GLN A 35 14.40 -14.31 10.33
C GLN A 35 14.79 -13.62 9.02
N LYS A 36 14.90 -14.38 7.92
CA LYS A 36 15.20 -13.82 6.60
C LYS A 36 14.09 -12.88 6.12
N ALA A 37 12.82 -13.27 6.28
CA ALA A 37 11.68 -12.43 5.92
C ALA A 37 11.66 -11.13 6.74
N SER A 38 11.90 -11.22 8.05
CA SER A 38 11.98 -10.06 8.94
C SER A 38 13.10 -9.10 8.54
N SER A 39 14.28 -9.62 8.23
CA SER A 39 15.40 -8.82 7.71
C SER A 39 15.05 -8.12 6.40
N SER A 40 14.43 -8.83 5.46
CA SER A 40 14.00 -8.26 4.17
C SER A 40 12.93 -7.18 4.34
N LEU A 41 11.96 -7.37 5.25
CA LEU A 41 10.94 -6.36 5.56
C LEU A 41 11.57 -5.13 6.21
N SER A 42 12.51 -5.32 7.12
CA SER A 42 13.21 -4.19 7.74
C SER A 42 14.00 -3.39 6.70
N ALA A 43 14.69 -4.07 5.78
CA ALA A 43 15.40 -3.41 4.68
C ALA A 43 14.44 -2.68 3.74
N LEU A 44 13.26 -3.25 3.45
CA LEU A 44 12.23 -2.61 2.64
C LEU A 44 11.66 -1.36 3.33
N ASN A 45 11.43 -1.41 4.64
CA ASN A 45 10.95 -0.26 5.42
C ASN A 45 11.98 0.87 5.42
N GLU A 46 13.27 0.55 5.60
CA GLU A 46 14.34 1.55 5.52
C GLU A 46 14.42 2.15 4.11
N PHE A 47 14.45 1.30 3.08
CA PHE A 47 14.51 1.74 1.69
C PHE A 47 13.32 2.64 1.31
N SER A 48 12.10 2.22 1.65
CA SER A 48 10.89 2.99 1.36
C SER A 48 10.87 4.32 2.12
N THR A 49 11.33 4.35 3.37
CA THR A 49 11.47 5.59 4.16
C THR A 49 12.45 6.56 3.49
N VAL A 50 13.63 6.09 3.07
CA VAL A 50 14.63 6.92 2.39
C VAL A 50 14.09 7.46 1.06
N LYS A 51 13.43 6.60 0.26
CA LYS A 51 12.82 7.02 -1.01
C LYS A 51 11.72 8.05 -0.79
N TRP A 52 10.85 7.84 0.19
CA TRP A 52 9.78 8.78 0.52
C TRP A 52 10.33 10.13 0.95
N ALA A 53 11.32 10.15 1.85
CA ALA A 53 11.95 11.39 2.30
C ALA A 53 12.59 12.20 1.15
N ALA A 54 13.06 11.52 0.09
CA ALA A 54 13.63 12.17 -1.08
C ALA A 54 12.57 12.64 -2.11
N LEU A 55 11.39 12.02 -2.15
CA LEU A 55 10.33 12.30 -3.13
C LEU A 55 9.29 13.29 -2.59
N SER A 56 8.87 13.16 -1.33
CA SER A 56 7.83 13.98 -0.73
C SER A 56 8.08 15.49 -0.88
N PRO A 57 9.28 16.02 -0.59
CA PRO A 57 9.55 17.46 -0.78
C PRO A 57 9.45 17.91 -2.24
N LYS A 58 9.76 17.02 -3.20
CA LYS A 58 9.63 17.32 -4.63
C LYS A 58 8.16 17.39 -5.02
N PHE A 59 7.34 16.44 -4.55
CA PHE A 59 5.90 16.49 -4.81
C PHE A 59 5.27 17.75 -4.24
N ASP A 60 5.66 18.16 -3.03
CA ASP A 60 5.18 19.41 -2.42
C ASP A 60 5.60 20.63 -3.25
N ALA A 61 6.86 20.69 -3.66
CA ALA A 61 7.39 21.78 -4.49
C ALA A 61 6.69 21.85 -5.86
N HIS A 62 6.52 20.71 -6.54
CA HIS A 62 5.83 20.66 -7.83
C HIS A 62 4.36 21.05 -7.70
N THR A 63 3.67 20.56 -6.67
CA THR A 63 2.26 20.91 -6.42
C THR A 63 2.11 22.40 -6.11
N LYS A 64 3.04 22.98 -5.35
CA LYS A 64 3.07 24.43 -5.09
C LYS A 64 3.26 25.22 -6.38
N LEU A 65 4.23 24.84 -7.21
CA LEU A 65 4.48 25.49 -8.49
C LEU A 65 3.25 25.45 -9.41
N ILE A 66 2.56 24.31 -9.48
CA ILE A 66 1.33 24.18 -10.28
C ILE A 66 0.25 25.16 -9.80
N LYS A 67 0.09 25.34 -8.48
CA LYS A 67 -0.85 26.32 -7.91
C LYS A 67 -0.46 27.76 -8.23
N GLU A 68 0.82 28.07 -8.21
CA GLU A 68 1.33 29.39 -8.59
C GLU A 68 1.05 29.67 -10.07
N LEU A 69 1.35 28.72 -10.96
CA LEU A 69 1.06 28.83 -12.40
C LEU A 69 -0.43 29.00 -12.69
N GLN A 70 -1.31 28.32 -11.93
CA GLN A 70 -2.74 28.51 -12.05
C GLN A 70 -3.14 29.97 -11.73
N GLY A 71 -2.58 30.55 -10.66
CA GLY A 71 -2.81 31.95 -10.30
C GLY A 71 -2.30 32.93 -11.36
N ASP A 72 -1.12 32.66 -11.92
CA ASP A 72 -0.54 33.46 -13.00
C ASP A 72 -1.40 33.42 -14.28
N LEU A 73 -1.89 32.24 -14.66
CA LEU A 73 -2.80 32.10 -15.80
C LEU A 73 -4.11 32.88 -15.59
N GLU A 74 -4.73 32.76 -14.41
CA GLU A 74 -5.93 33.52 -14.07
C GLU A 74 -5.68 35.04 -14.13
N TYR A 75 -4.52 35.50 -13.64
CA TYR A 75 -4.12 36.89 -13.76
C TYR A 75 -3.98 37.33 -15.22
N ILE A 76 -3.30 36.54 -16.06
CA ILE A 76 -3.12 36.82 -17.49
C ILE A 76 -4.48 36.89 -18.19
N PHE A 77 -5.37 35.91 -17.97
CA PHE A 77 -6.70 35.92 -18.56
C PHE A 77 -7.51 37.16 -18.14
N ARG A 78 -7.46 37.55 -16.87
CA ARG A 78 -8.12 38.76 -16.37
C ARG A 78 -7.57 40.04 -17.02
N LYS A 79 -6.25 40.14 -17.20
CA LYS A 79 -5.62 41.26 -17.90
C LYS A 79 -6.02 41.32 -19.37
N ILE A 80 -6.03 40.18 -20.05
CA ILE A 80 -6.48 40.08 -21.45
C ILE A 80 -7.94 40.53 -21.57
N ARG A 81 -8.85 40.04 -20.72
CA ARG A 81 -10.26 40.47 -20.67
C ARG A 81 -10.37 41.99 -20.48
N THR A 82 -9.61 42.55 -19.55
CA THR A 82 -9.59 43.99 -19.28
C THR A 82 -9.12 44.81 -20.49
N ILE A 83 -8.08 44.35 -21.19
CA ILE A 83 -7.54 45.02 -22.38
C ILE A 83 -8.55 44.96 -23.52
N LYS A 84 -9.15 43.79 -23.77
CA LYS A 84 -10.20 43.61 -24.80
C LYS A 84 -11.38 44.56 -24.57
N ALA A 85 -11.87 44.64 -23.33
CA ALA A 85 -12.94 45.55 -22.96
C ALA A 85 -12.60 47.03 -23.23
N LYS A 86 -11.37 47.45 -22.93
CA LYS A 86 -10.90 48.83 -23.22
C LYS A 86 -10.77 49.13 -24.71
N LEU A 87 -10.54 48.11 -25.54
CA LEU A 87 -10.40 48.25 -26.98
C LEU A 87 -11.74 48.12 -27.72
N ASN A 88 -12.87 47.96 -27.01
CA ASN A 88 -14.19 47.62 -27.59
C ASN A 88 -14.11 46.45 -28.58
N LEU A 89 -13.13 45.55 -28.41
CA LEU A 89 -13.11 44.30 -29.14
C LEU A 89 -14.27 43.48 -28.59
N PRO A 90 -15.17 42.94 -29.43
CA PRO A 90 -16.20 42.04 -28.93
C PRO A 90 -15.50 40.92 -28.16
N ASN A 91 -15.95 40.68 -26.93
CA ASN A 91 -15.70 39.41 -26.28
C ASN A 91 -16.34 38.36 -27.20
N ARG A 92 -15.53 37.80 -28.11
CA ARG A 92 -15.93 36.60 -28.84
C ARG A 92 -15.81 35.47 -27.82
N GLU A 93 -16.82 35.46 -26.96
CA GLU A 93 -17.31 34.33 -26.22
C GLU A 93 -17.61 33.25 -27.26
N GLU A 94 -16.69 32.30 -27.38
CA GLU A 94 -17.13 30.91 -27.43
C GLU A 94 -17.46 30.59 -25.97
N ASP A 95 -18.65 31.01 -25.57
CA ASP A 95 -19.38 30.39 -24.47
C ASP A 95 -19.64 28.95 -24.91
N ASP A 96 -18.89 27.99 -24.37
CA ASP A 96 -19.25 26.57 -24.39
C ASP A 96 -18.35 25.76 -23.42
N ASP A 97 -17.98 26.35 -22.28
CA ASP A 97 -17.60 25.54 -21.12
C ASP A 97 -18.50 26.00 -19.97
N GLU A 98 -19.68 25.39 -19.92
CA GLU A 98 -20.41 25.24 -18.67
C GLU A 98 -19.40 24.77 -17.61
N GLU A 99 -19.02 25.66 -16.70
CA GLU A 99 -18.46 25.26 -15.41
C GLU A 99 -19.57 24.49 -14.69
N GLU A 100 -19.70 23.20 -15.02
CA GLU A 100 -20.29 22.22 -14.14
C GLU A 100 -19.41 22.26 -12.89
N GLY A 101 -19.87 22.99 -11.88
CA GLY A 101 -19.16 23.17 -10.64
C GLY A 101 -18.75 21.80 -10.12
N VAL A 102 -17.46 21.50 -10.22
CA VAL A 102 -16.87 20.31 -9.62
C VAL A 102 -17.04 20.52 -8.12
N LYS A 103 -18.08 19.89 -7.57
CA LYS A 103 -18.32 19.88 -6.13
C LYS A 103 -17.02 19.46 -5.46
N PRO A 104 -16.64 20.09 -4.34
CA PRO A 104 -15.51 19.63 -3.57
C PRO A 104 -15.71 18.13 -3.32
N VAL A 105 -14.78 17.30 -3.80
CA VAL A 105 -14.73 15.91 -3.39
C VAL A 105 -14.55 15.97 -1.89
N GLU A 106 -15.61 15.68 -1.13
CA GLU A 106 -15.49 15.45 0.29
C GLU A 106 -14.51 14.30 0.43
N VAL A 107 -13.31 14.63 0.91
CA VAL A 107 -12.35 13.64 1.36
C VAL A 107 -13.01 13.02 2.58
N GLY A 108 -13.79 11.96 2.33
CA GLY A 108 -14.39 11.15 3.36
C GLY A 108 -13.29 10.75 4.33
N ASP A 109 -13.45 11.23 5.56
CA ASP A 109 -12.72 10.75 6.72
C ASP A 109 -12.75 9.22 6.64
N ARG A 110 -11.58 8.61 6.41
CA ARG A 110 -11.44 7.15 6.47
C ARG A 110 -11.53 6.80 7.94
N ASN A 111 -12.76 6.78 8.45
CA ASN A 111 -13.03 6.28 9.77
C ASN A 111 -12.77 4.78 9.71
N ASP A 112 -11.68 4.40 10.36
CA ASP A 112 -11.31 3.06 10.74
C ASP A 112 -12.45 2.45 11.56
N THR A 113 -13.29 1.65 10.92
CA THR A 113 -14.16 0.71 11.62
C THR A 113 -13.82 -0.67 11.12
N GLY A 114 -13.03 -1.38 11.92
CA GLY A 114 -12.94 -2.82 11.86
C GLY A 114 -14.34 -3.42 11.98
N ASP A 115 -14.61 -4.40 11.14
CA ASP A 115 -15.65 -5.38 11.37
C ASP A 115 -15.07 -6.75 11.06
N GLU A 116 -14.94 -7.54 12.12
CA GLU A 116 -14.65 -8.96 12.07
C GLU A 116 -15.91 -9.67 11.57
N ARG A 117 -15.79 -10.55 10.56
CA ARG A 117 -16.05 -12.00 10.68
C ARG A 117 -16.24 -12.70 9.33
N GLU A 118 -15.39 -13.71 9.16
CA GLU A 118 -15.66 -15.11 8.76
C GLU A 118 -16.66 -15.43 7.65
N GLY A 119 -16.19 -16.19 6.65
CA GLY A 119 -17.07 -16.88 5.70
C GLY A 119 -16.33 -17.48 4.51
N GLU A 120 -15.79 -18.67 4.71
CA GLU A 120 -15.20 -19.60 3.74
C GLU A 120 -15.95 -19.73 2.39
N GLN A 121 -15.20 -19.72 1.27
CA GLN A 121 -15.20 -20.85 0.33
C GLN A 121 -14.13 -20.76 -0.76
N VAL A 122 -13.59 -21.94 -1.05
CA VAL A 122 -12.44 -22.31 -1.87
C VAL A 122 -12.87 -22.48 -3.33
N ALA A 123 -12.10 -22.00 -4.31
CA ALA A 123 -11.91 -22.69 -5.60
C ALA A 123 -10.84 -22.02 -6.49
N ALA A 124 -9.78 -22.79 -6.74
CA ALA A 124 -9.07 -22.95 -8.00
C ALA A 124 -8.55 -21.70 -8.75
N THR A 125 -7.24 -21.48 -8.68
CA THR A 125 -6.48 -21.11 -9.88
C THR A 125 -5.36 -22.12 -10.08
N THR A 126 -5.48 -22.87 -11.16
CA THR A 126 -4.46 -23.76 -11.72
C THR A 126 -3.34 -22.92 -12.30
N ASP A 127 -2.11 -23.18 -11.88
CA ASP A 127 -0.90 -22.64 -12.49
C ASP A 127 -0.30 -23.70 -13.43
N PRO A 128 -0.23 -23.48 -14.76
CA PRO A 128 0.52 -24.35 -15.64
C PRO A 128 1.66 -23.56 -16.29
N THR A 129 2.84 -23.57 -15.69
CA THR A 129 4.08 -23.38 -16.48
C THR A 129 5.26 -24.08 -15.81
N LEU A 130 5.48 -25.34 -16.18
CA LEU A 130 6.79 -25.97 -16.16
C LEU A 130 7.01 -26.56 -17.56
N GLU A 131 7.66 -25.81 -18.43
CA GLU A 131 8.35 -26.37 -19.60
C GLU A 131 9.82 -25.95 -19.54
N GLN A 132 10.66 -26.98 -19.67
CA GLN A 132 12.12 -27.03 -19.88
C GLN A 132 13.00 -27.09 -18.63
#